data_AF-A0AAU1MBL3-F1
#
_entry.id   AF-A0AAU1MBL3-F1
#
_cell.length_a   1.000
_cell.length_b   1.000
_cell.length_c   1.000
_cell.angle_alpha   90.00
_cell.angle_beta   90.00
_cell.angle_gamma   90.00
#
_symmetry.space_group_name_H-M   'P 1'
#
loop_
_entity.id
_entity.type
_entity.pdbx_description
1 polymer ?
#
loop_
_entity_poly.entity_id
_entity_poly.type
_entity_poly.pdbx_seq_one_letter_code
_entity_poly.pdbx_strand_id
1 'polypeptide(L)'
;MKKFRPQPGFVVKAYRFALDPNAVQERALHSHCGAARAAYNWAVAWIEASWWQRKAESTYGIPQEQLTEWRPWSLPALRKAFNAVKHTDPRFAAWWQDNSKEAYNTGLANAAAAFDNYARSRQGQRRGRAMGIPRFKSKRKARPSCRFTTGTIRADADGRHVTLPRLGTLRTHEPTVKLLARIQAGTARILSATVRHERGRWFVSLQTEVKRDLVRVARPGVAIGIDLGVKTLAVMADSAKEIREVANPRHLDTTLKQLRHASRTVSRRQGPDRRMGHKPSKRWEKANAARNRVHHRVANLRADALHKLTTSIAAEYGTVVVEDLNVAGMLRNRRLARRIADAGFGEIRRQLEYKTRQRHATRLVVADRWYPSSKTCSECGAVKAKLPLHLRTYHCDACGLVIDRDENAALNLAALAAAAVTGTGVAGDQDTAPAASKPRGADRKTRATRPGRTARTGRAGGATLPHQWQTETRDRTQAEAFTLWRRDGPSGPKCPEC
;
A
#
# COMPACT_ATOMS: atom_id res chain seq x y z
N MET A 1 6.15 10.39 22.35
CA MET A 1 6.13 8.93 22.70
C MET A 1 7.38 8.28 22.15
N LYS A 2 8.21 7.67 23.00
CA LYS A 2 9.37 6.88 22.56
C LYS A 2 8.87 5.74 21.65
N LYS A 3 9.40 5.62 20.42
CA LYS A 3 9.07 4.50 19.53
C LYS A 3 9.54 3.21 20.21
N PHE A 4 8.68 2.19 20.27
CA PHE A 4 9.08 0.87 20.78
C PHE A 4 10.32 0.38 20.03
N ARG A 5 11.38 0.05 20.77
CA ARG A 5 12.60 -0.56 20.23
C ARG A 5 12.65 -2.00 20.76
N PRO A 6 12.79 -3.00 19.87
CA PRO A 6 12.98 -4.38 20.31
C PRO A 6 14.26 -4.51 21.13
N GLN A 7 14.30 -5.51 22.00
CA GLN A 7 15.52 -5.87 22.72
C GLN A 7 16.68 -6.18 21.75
N PRO A 8 17.95 -5.92 22.14
CA PRO A 8 19.10 -6.35 21.35
C PRO A 8 19.02 -7.84 20.99
N GLY A 9 19.27 -8.18 19.72
CA GLY A 9 19.12 -9.56 19.23
C GLY A 9 17.67 -9.98 18.93
N PHE A 10 16.66 -9.12 19.15
CA PHE A 10 15.27 -9.40 18.82
C PHE A 10 14.80 -8.62 17.57
N VAL A 11 13.73 -9.12 16.94
CA VAL A 11 12.95 -8.41 15.91
C VAL A 11 11.49 -8.46 16.26
N VAL A 12 10.75 -7.46 15.78
CA VAL A 12 9.29 -7.53 15.78
C VAL A 12 8.83 -8.07 14.43
N LYS A 13 8.11 -9.19 14.46
CA LYS A 13 7.44 -9.76 13.27
C LYS A 13 5.98 -10.04 13.57
N ALA A 14 5.20 -10.27 12.52
CA ALA A 14 3.79 -10.61 12.64
C ALA A 14 3.59 -12.10 12.36
N TYR A 15 3.02 -12.82 13.32
CA TYR A 15 2.46 -14.15 13.10
C TYR A 15 0.99 -13.99 12.74
N ARG A 16 0.61 -14.51 11.58
CA ARG A 16 -0.73 -14.33 11.03
C ARG A 16 -1.41 -15.68 10.87
N PHE A 17 -2.61 -15.81 11.45
CA PHE A 17 -3.42 -17.02 11.40
C PHE A 17 -4.83 -16.68 10.91
N ALA A 18 -5.42 -17.55 10.10
CA ALA A 18 -6.83 -17.47 9.77
C ALA A 18 -7.65 -18.00 10.96
N LEU A 19 -8.65 -17.22 11.36
CA LEU A 19 -9.55 -17.58 12.45
C LEU A 19 -10.70 -18.42 11.90
N ASP A 20 -11.18 -19.34 12.73
CA ASP A 20 -12.35 -20.19 12.52
C ASP A 20 -13.42 -19.87 13.59
N PRO A 21 -14.00 -18.66 13.58
CA PRO A 21 -14.95 -18.24 14.61
C PRO A 21 -16.31 -18.91 14.43
N ASN A 22 -16.97 -19.24 15.54
CA ASN A 22 -18.39 -19.60 15.51
C ASN A 22 -19.28 -18.36 15.27
N ALA A 23 -20.59 -18.56 15.08
CA ALA A 23 -21.51 -17.47 14.75
C ALA A 23 -21.58 -16.36 15.82
N VAL A 24 -21.42 -16.70 17.11
CA VAL A 24 -21.38 -15.72 18.21
C VAL A 24 -20.11 -14.88 18.12
N GLN A 25 -18.97 -15.54 17.94
CA GLN A 25 -17.66 -14.91 17.79
C GLN A 25 -17.57 -14.04 16.54
N GLU A 26 -18.16 -14.46 15.42
CA GLU A 26 -18.23 -13.67 14.20
C GLU A 26 -19.02 -12.37 14.41
N ARG A 27 -20.16 -12.43 15.10
CA ARG A 27 -20.91 -11.22 15.50
C ARG A 27 -20.08 -10.32 16.41
N ALA A 28 -19.36 -10.89 17.38
CA ALA A 28 -18.49 -10.14 18.28
C ALA A 28 -17.34 -9.44 17.53
N LEU A 29 -16.68 -10.14 16.59
CA LEU A 29 -15.64 -9.58 15.72
C LEU A 29 -16.15 -8.41 14.88
N HIS A 30 -17.34 -8.56 14.30
CA HIS A 30 -18.02 -7.48 13.58
C HIS A 30 -18.37 -6.30 14.48
N SER A 31 -18.84 -6.55 15.70
CA SER A 31 -19.15 -5.52 16.70
C SER A 31 -17.88 -4.72 17.06
N HIS A 32 -16.76 -5.40 17.35
CA HIS A 32 -15.49 -4.76 17.70
C HIS A 32 -14.93 -3.93 16.55
N CYS A 33 -14.98 -4.44 15.32
CA CYS A 33 -14.57 -3.65 14.16
C CYS A 33 -15.54 -2.49 13.86
N GLY A 34 -16.82 -2.66 14.21
CA GLY A 34 -17.84 -1.62 14.19
C GLY A 34 -17.55 -0.49 15.17
N ALA A 35 -17.16 -0.82 16.41
CA ALA A 35 -16.70 0.09 17.45
C ALA A 35 -15.50 0.93 16.98
N ALA A 36 -14.48 0.29 16.40
CA ALA A 36 -13.33 1.00 15.82
C ALA A 36 -13.74 1.99 14.72
N ARG A 37 -14.69 1.62 13.85
CA ARG A 37 -15.21 2.50 12.80
C ARG A 37 -16.03 3.66 13.39
N ALA A 38 -16.88 3.38 14.38
CA ALA A 38 -17.73 4.36 15.03
C ALA A 38 -16.90 5.42 15.75
N ALA A 39 -15.91 5.01 16.56
CA ALA A 39 -14.98 5.92 17.22
C ALA A 39 -14.16 6.76 16.22
N TYR A 40 -13.72 6.16 15.11
CA TYR A 40 -13.04 6.92 14.05
C TYR A 40 -13.95 8.01 13.46
N ASN A 41 -15.19 7.67 13.10
CA ASN A 41 -16.14 8.63 12.53
C ASN A 41 -16.53 9.72 13.54
N TRP A 42 -16.70 9.36 14.80
CA TRP A 42 -16.92 10.31 15.90
C TRP A 42 -15.76 11.29 16.01
N ALA A 43 -14.51 10.81 15.99
CA ALA A 43 -13.33 11.68 16.09
C ALA A 43 -13.21 12.63 14.89
N VAL A 44 -13.46 12.14 13.66
CA VAL A 44 -13.48 13.01 12.48
C VAL A 44 -14.55 14.08 12.61
N ALA A 45 -15.78 13.71 12.99
CA ALA A 45 -16.88 14.66 13.20
C ALA A 45 -16.55 15.70 14.29
N TRP A 46 -15.98 15.24 15.40
CA TRP A 46 -15.65 16.09 16.55
C TRP A 46 -14.57 17.12 16.19
N ILE A 47 -13.55 16.74 15.42
CA ILE A 47 -12.51 17.66 14.94
C ILE A 47 -13.11 18.63 13.90
N GLU A 48 -13.78 18.10 12.88
CA GLU A 48 -14.35 18.90 11.79
C GLU A 48 -15.38 19.91 12.28
N ALA A 49 -16.12 19.62 13.36
CA ALA A 49 -17.06 20.57 13.95
C ALA A 49 -16.39 21.89 14.35
N SER A 50 -15.19 21.86 14.96
CA SER A 50 -14.44 23.10 15.26
C SER A 50 -13.98 23.82 14.00
N TRP A 51 -13.64 23.08 12.94
CA TRP A 51 -13.17 23.67 11.68
C TRP A 51 -14.31 24.38 10.96
N TRP A 52 -15.49 23.76 10.92
CA TRP A 52 -16.68 24.34 10.31
C TRP A 52 -17.21 25.54 11.11
N GLN A 53 -17.21 25.44 12.44
CA GLN A 53 -17.62 26.54 13.31
C GLN A 53 -16.74 27.77 13.08
N ARG A 54 -15.42 27.62 13.12
CA ARG A 54 -14.48 28.72 12.83
C ARG A 54 -14.67 29.30 11.44
N LYS A 55 -14.93 28.45 10.44
CA LYS A 55 -15.19 28.91 9.07
C LYS A 55 -16.48 29.75 9.01
N ALA A 56 -17.54 29.34 9.70
CA ALA A 56 -18.79 30.09 9.77
C ALA A 56 -18.60 31.42 10.53
N GLU A 57 -17.94 31.40 11.69
CA GLU A 57 -17.64 32.60 12.47
C GLU A 57 -16.83 33.64 11.66
N SER A 58 -15.85 33.17 10.89
CA SER A 58 -15.10 34.04 9.98
C SER A 58 -15.97 34.66 8.89
N THR A 59 -17.02 33.97 8.40
CA THR A 59 -17.96 34.56 7.43
C THR A 59 -18.86 35.62 8.05
N TYR A 60 -19.02 35.61 9.37
CA TYR A 60 -19.75 36.64 10.12
C TYR A 60 -18.85 37.81 10.56
N GLY A 61 -17.58 37.84 10.14
CA GLY A 61 -16.65 38.91 10.48
C GLY A 61 -16.09 38.85 11.90
N ILE A 62 -16.24 37.73 12.61
CA ILE A 62 -15.68 37.56 13.96
C ILE A 62 -14.14 37.61 13.87
N PRO A 63 -13.47 38.45 14.68
CA PRO A 63 -12.01 38.54 14.72
C PRO A 63 -11.36 37.20 15.06
N GLN A 64 -10.15 36.98 14.54
CA GLN A 64 -9.43 35.69 14.63
C GLN A 64 -9.26 35.19 16.07
N GLU A 65 -9.05 36.12 17.01
CA GLU A 65 -8.88 35.91 18.45
C GLU A 65 -10.18 35.49 19.17
N GLN A 66 -11.34 35.80 18.60
CA GLN A 66 -12.66 35.44 19.15
C GLN A 66 -13.24 34.16 18.52
N LEU A 67 -12.55 33.57 17.55
CA LEU A 67 -13.00 32.33 16.89
C LEU A 67 -12.91 31.12 17.83
N THR A 68 -13.88 30.21 17.71
CA THR A 68 -13.93 28.92 18.42
C THR A 68 -12.58 28.21 18.41
N GLU A 69 -12.09 27.77 19.58
CA GLU A 69 -10.79 27.11 19.68
C GLU A 69 -10.67 25.86 18.80
N TRP A 70 -9.47 25.63 18.25
CA TRP A 70 -9.18 24.42 17.50
C TRP A 70 -9.23 23.20 18.43
N ARG A 71 -9.98 22.18 18.02
CA ARG A 71 -9.96 20.90 18.72
C ARG A 71 -8.70 20.12 18.38
N PRO A 72 -7.88 19.70 19.37
CA PRO A 72 -6.67 18.94 19.12
C PRO A 72 -6.98 17.52 18.66
N TRP A 73 -6.26 17.02 17.65
CA TRP A 73 -6.44 15.65 17.13
C TRP A 73 -5.42 14.64 17.65
N SER A 74 -4.63 15.00 18.67
CA SER A 74 -3.68 14.06 19.28
C SER A 74 -4.44 12.88 19.90
N LEU A 75 -3.85 11.67 19.88
CA LEU A 75 -4.49 10.49 20.46
C LEU A 75 -4.87 10.69 21.95
N PRO A 76 -4.01 11.28 22.82
CA PRO A 76 -4.40 11.58 24.20
C PRO A 76 -5.63 12.50 24.30
N ALA A 77 -5.69 13.56 23.49
CA ALA A 77 -6.82 14.49 23.51
C ALA A 77 -8.12 13.82 23.03
N LEU A 78 -8.05 13.05 21.95
CA LEU A 78 -9.20 12.28 21.45
C LEU A 78 -9.70 11.26 22.47
N ARG A 79 -8.79 10.60 23.22
CA ARG A 79 -9.17 9.70 24.31
C ARG A 79 -9.88 10.45 25.44
N LYS A 80 -9.35 11.60 25.86
CA LYS A 80 -9.96 12.44 26.91
C LYS A 80 -11.37 12.86 26.50
N ALA A 81 -11.52 13.44 25.31
CA ALA A 81 -12.82 13.87 24.80
C ALA A 81 -13.81 12.70 24.61
N PHE A 82 -13.35 11.57 24.08
CA PHE A 82 -14.20 10.40 23.89
C PHE A 82 -14.67 9.81 25.22
N ASN A 83 -13.80 9.77 26.24
CA ASN A 83 -14.15 9.26 27.56
C ASN A 83 -15.26 10.05 28.25
N ALA A 84 -15.35 11.36 28.00
CA ALA A 84 -16.39 12.22 28.55
C ALA A 84 -17.79 11.93 27.95
N VAL A 85 -17.85 11.40 26.72
CA VAL A 85 -19.12 11.26 25.98
C VAL A 85 -19.55 9.81 25.76
N LYS A 86 -18.69 8.82 25.99
CA LYS A 86 -18.97 7.41 25.63
C LYS A 86 -20.19 6.80 26.33
N HIS A 87 -20.59 7.34 27.48
CA HIS A 87 -21.75 6.88 28.25
C HIS A 87 -23.03 7.66 27.92
N THR A 88 -22.91 8.85 27.34
CA THR A 88 -24.05 9.76 27.09
C THR A 88 -24.38 9.90 25.61
N ASP A 89 -23.40 9.73 24.72
CA ASP A 89 -23.58 9.79 23.27
C ASP A 89 -24.43 8.59 22.81
N PRO A 90 -25.62 8.81 22.19
CA PRO A 90 -26.51 7.74 21.75
C PRO A 90 -25.86 6.74 20.78
N ARG A 91 -24.77 7.15 20.10
CA ARG A 91 -24.01 6.28 19.20
C ARG A 91 -23.24 5.18 19.93
N PHE A 92 -23.01 5.31 21.24
CA PHE A 92 -22.17 4.42 22.03
C PHE A 92 -22.82 3.94 23.32
N ALA A 93 -23.67 4.74 23.97
CA ALA A 93 -24.21 4.50 25.30
C ALA A 93 -24.77 3.06 25.48
N ALA A 94 -25.51 2.57 24.48
CA ALA A 94 -26.17 1.26 24.55
C ALA A 94 -25.26 0.03 24.39
N TRP A 95 -24.04 0.17 23.85
CA TRP A 95 -23.23 -0.99 23.43
C TRP A 95 -21.71 -0.79 23.60
N TRP A 96 -21.30 0.32 24.24
CA TRP A 96 -19.89 0.61 24.51
C TRP A 96 -19.21 -0.56 25.23
N GLN A 97 -19.88 -1.07 26.28
CA GLN A 97 -19.37 -2.10 27.19
C GLN A 97 -19.26 -3.48 26.53
N ASP A 98 -20.00 -3.75 25.45
CA ASP A 98 -19.97 -5.02 24.74
C ASP A 98 -18.63 -5.28 24.06
N ASN A 99 -17.84 -4.24 23.84
CA ASN A 99 -16.59 -4.30 23.12
C ASN A 99 -15.41 -3.92 24.02
N SER A 100 -14.24 -4.48 23.73
CA SER A 100 -13.01 -4.02 24.36
C SER A 100 -12.76 -2.53 24.09
N LYS A 101 -12.31 -1.79 25.12
CA LYS A 101 -11.84 -0.39 24.98
C LYS A 101 -10.81 -0.21 23.86
N GLU A 102 -10.05 -1.27 23.57
CA GLU A 102 -9.03 -1.30 22.52
C GLU A 102 -9.61 -1.16 21.10
N ALA A 103 -10.83 -1.63 20.88
CA ALA A 103 -11.53 -1.47 19.61
C ALA A 103 -11.73 0.02 19.29
N TYR A 104 -12.22 0.79 20.25
CA TYR A 104 -12.46 2.22 20.08
C TYR A 104 -11.17 3.02 20.05
N ASN A 105 -10.20 2.67 20.91
CA ASN A 105 -8.84 3.21 20.85
C ASN A 105 -8.21 3.03 19.46
N THR A 106 -8.46 1.90 18.79
CA THR A 106 -8.02 1.70 17.40
C THR A 106 -8.65 2.72 16.46
N GLY A 107 -9.94 3.02 16.63
CA GLY A 107 -10.64 4.05 15.87
C GLY A 107 -10.01 5.44 16.05
N LEU A 108 -9.83 5.86 17.31
CA LEU A 108 -9.25 7.15 17.67
C LEU A 108 -7.79 7.28 17.20
N ALA A 109 -6.96 6.25 17.38
CA ALA A 109 -5.57 6.24 16.92
C ALA A 109 -5.48 6.36 15.39
N ASN A 110 -6.38 5.71 14.66
CA ASN A 110 -6.46 5.83 13.22
C ASN A 110 -6.91 7.24 12.78
N ALA A 111 -7.76 7.92 13.55
CA ALA A 111 -8.20 9.28 13.27
C ALA A 111 -7.04 10.27 13.49
N ALA A 112 -6.38 10.21 14.65
CA ALA A 112 -5.18 11.00 14.95
C ALA A 112 -4.12 10.87 13.84
N ALA A 113 -3.78 9.63 13.47
CA ALA A 113 -2.82 9.38 12.41
C ALA A 113 -3.29 9.90 11.04
N ALA A 114 -4.59 9.90 10.75
CA ALA A 114 -5.12 10.43 9.49
C ALA A 114 -4.96 11.95 9.42
N PHE A 115 -5.25 12.67 10.52
CA PHE A 115 -5.04 14.12 10.61
C PHE A 115 -3.56 14.50 10.60
N ASP A 116 -2.70 13.75 11.29
CA ASP A 116 -1.24 13.97 11.21
C ASP A 116 -0.71 13.80 9.79
N ASN A 117 -1.16 12.76 9.07
CA ASN A 117 -0.78 12.56 7.68
C ASN A 117 -1.30 13.67 6.76
N TYR A 118 -2.50 14.19 7.03
CA TYR A 118 -3.06 15.35 6.32
C TYR A 118 -2.24 16.62 6.56
N ALA A 119 -1.96 16.96 7.82
CA ALA A 119 -1.18 18.12 8.20
C ALA A 119 0.24 18.09 7.63
N ARG A 120 0.96 16.97 7.82
CA ARG A 120 2.31 16.77 7.24
C ARG A 120 2.31 16.84 5.72
N SER A 121 1.26 16.34 5.09
CA SER A 121 1.13 16.44 3.63
C SER A 121 0.91 17.87 3.15
N ARG A 122 0.16 18.69 3.89
CA ARG A 122 -0.02 20.12 3.56
C ARG A 122 1.25 20.93 3.76
N GLN A 123 2.07 20.53 4.72
CA GLN A 123 3.37 21.16 5.01
C GLN A 123 4.50 20.68 4.09
N GLY A 124 4.23 19.82 3.09
CA GLY A 124 5.27 19.26 2.22
C GLY A 124 6.21 18.26 2.90
N GLN A 125 6.00 17.92 4.17
CA GLN A 125 6.85 17.04 4.97
C GLN A 125 6.65 15.54 4.68
N ARG A 126 5.66 15.21 3.82
CA ARG A 126 5.33 13.83 3.46
C ARG A 126 5.56 13.61 1.96
N ARG A 127 6.41 12.64 1.64
CA ARG A 127 6.62 12.17 0.26
C ARG A 127 5.34 11.55 -0.32
N GLY A 128 5.11 11.79 -1.62
CA GLY A 128 4.02 11.20 -2.39
C GLY A 128 2.85 12.15 -2.63
N ARG A 129 1.70 11.60 -3.07
CA ARG A 129 0.50 12.39 -3.40
C ARG A 129 -0.01 13.13 -2.16
N ALA A 130 -0.44 14.38 -2.38
CA ALA A 130 -1.11 15.20 -1.39
C ALA A 130 -2.31 14.45 -0.78
N MET A 131 -2.38 14.46 0.55
CA MET A 131 -3.46 13.84 1.31
C MET A 131 -4.66 14.78 1.38
N GLY A 132 -5.85 14.26 1.09
CA GLY A 132 -7.10 14.96 1.37
C GLY A 132 -7.47 14.91 2.86
N ILE A 133 -8.43 15.74 3.26
CA ILE A 133 -8.99 15.75 4.62
C ILE A 133 -9.52 14.34 4.96
N PRO A 134 -9.31 13.83 6.20
CA PRO A 134 -9.88 12.57 6.65
C PRO A 134 -11.40 12.52 6.44
N ARG A 135 -11.95 11.38 5.99
CA ARG A 135 -13.38 11.24 5.68
C ARG A 135 -13.99 10.07 6.43
N PHE A 136 -15.30 10.14 6.67
CA PHE A 136 -16.03 9.08 7.34
C PHE A 136 -15.86 7.71 6.66
N LYS A 137 -15.68 6.68 7.48
CA LYS A 137 -15.62 5.29 7.07
C LYS A 137 -17.02 4.71 6.94
N SER A 138 -17.34 4.25 5.73
CA SER A 138 -18.57 3.50 5.43
C SER A 138 -18.47 2.05 5.91
N LYS A 139 -19.54 1.52 6.53
CA LYS A 139 -19.64 0.10 6.91
C LYS A 139 -19.46 -0.86 5.72
N ARG A 140 -19.85 -0.43 4.51
CA ARG A 140 -19.79 -1.26 3.28
C ARG A 140 -18.43 -1.24 2.58
N LYS A 141 -17.63 -0.18 2.76
CA LYS A 141 -16.35 0.01 2.05
C LYS A 141 -15.13 -0.16 2.97
N ALA A 142 -15.26 0.20 4.25
CA ALA A 142 -14.17 0.08 5.19
C ALA A 142 -13.91 -1.40 5.48
N ARG A 143 -12.64 -1.79 5.47
CA ARG A 143 -12.22 -3.13 5.85
C ARG A 143 -12.39 -3.28 7.37
N PRO A 144 -13.13 -4.29 7.86
CA PRO A 144 -13.25 -4.54 9.29
C PRO A 144 -11.89 -4.86 9.89
N SER A 145 -11.44 -4.07 10.86
CA SER A 145 -10.21 -4.33 11.61
C SER A 145 -10.20 -3.58 12.94
N CYS A 146 -9.71 -4.23 14.00
CA CYS A 146 -9.39 -3.59 15.27
C CYS A 146 -8.13 -4.22 15.87
N ARG A 147 -7.43 -3.46 16.72
CA ARG A 147 -6.17 -3.82 17.35
C ARG A 147 -6.33 -3.82 18.87
N PHE A 148 -5.68 -4.79 19.51
CA PHE A 148 -5.62 -4.99 20.95
C PHE A 148 -4.17 -4.87 21.41
N THR A 149 -3.89 -3.95 22.32
CA THR A 149 -2.56 -3.74 22.90
C THR A 149 -2.50 -4.04 24.40
N THR A 150 -3.65 -4.19 25.04
CA THR A 150 -3.78 -4.47 26.47
C THR A 150 -4.81 -5.57 26.73
N GLY A 151 -4.74 -6.19 27.90
CA GLY A 151 -5.61 -7.31 28.28
C GLY A 151 -5.03 -8.66 27.84
N THR A 152 -5.81 -9.73 28.03
CA THR A 152 -5.38 -11.09 27.72
C THR A 152 -5.18 -11.29 26.22
N ILE A 153 -3.92 -11.42 25.79
CA ILE A 153 -3.53 -11.72 24.41
C ILE A 153 -2.53 -12.87 24.46
N ARG A 154 -2.96 -14.07 24.05
CA ARG A 154 -2.10 -15.26 24.08
C ARG A 154 -2.44 -16.25 22.97
N ALA A 155 -1.43 -17.03 22.57
CA ALA A 155 -1.64 -18.28 21.85
C ALA A 155 -1.81 -19.37 22.91
N ASP A 156 -2.85 -20.19 22.78
CA ASP A 156 -3.22 -21.17 23.81
C ASP A 156 -2.40 -22.47 23.68
N ALA A 157 -2.32 -23.22 24.77
CA ALA A 157 -1.43 -24.38 24.91
C ALA A 157 -1.77 -25.54 23.96
N ASP A 158 -3.02 -25.63 23.50
CA ASP A 158 -3.47 -26.62 22.51
C ASP A 158 -2.89 -26.39 21.10
N GLY A 159 -2.18 -25.28 20.88
CA GLY A 159 -1.56 -24.98 19.60
C GLY A 159 -2.55 -24.70 18.46
N ARG A 160 -3.82 -24.43 18.75
CA ARG A 160 -4.88 -24.17 17.75
C ARG A 160 -5.87 -23.07 18.15
N HIS A 161 -5.67 -22.43 19.30
CA HIS A 161 -6.48 -21.29 19.69
C HIS A 161 -5.66 -20.05 20.05
N VAL A 162 -6.32 -18.90 19.95
CA VAL A 162 -5.83 -17.63 20.47
C VAL A 162 -6.90 -17.01 21.35
N THR A 163 -6.50 -16.52 22.52
CA THR A 163 -7.40 -15.80 23.43
C THR A 163 -7.20 -14.29 23.26
N LEU A 164 -8.30 -13.56 23.03
CA LEU A 164 -8.30 -12.09 22.87
C LEU A 164 -9.27 -11.41 23.85
N PRO A 165 -9.02 -10.15 24.25
CA PRO A 165 -9.86 -9.46 25.24
C PRO A 165 -11.30 -9.27 24.72
N ARG A 166 -12.30 -9.65 25.52
CA ARG A 166 -13.75 -9.58 25.22
C ARG A 166 -14.23 -10.41 24.02
N LEU A 167 -13.32 -11.03 23.26
CA LEU A 167 -13.63 -11.97 22.19
C LEU A 167 -13.51 -13.44 22.63
N GLY A 168 -12.82 -13.70 23.74
CA GLY A 168 -12.61 -15.03 24.27
C GLY A 168 -11.61 -15.84 23.43
N THR A 169 -11.71 -17.17 23.56
CA THR A 169 -10.87 -18.15 22.87
C THR A 169 -11.38 -18.39 21.46
N LEU A 170 -10.55 -18.10 20.45
CA LEU A 170 -10.87 -18.20 19.03
C LEU A 170 -10.01 -19.29 18.40
N ARG A 171 -10.66 -20.23 17.70
CA ARG A 171 -9.95 -21.29 16.96
C ARG A 171 -9.23 -20.70 15.74
N THR A 172 -8.06 -21.25 15.43
CA THR A 172 -7.32 -20.97 14.20
C THR A 172 -7.40 -22.15 13.24
N HIS A 173 -7.39 -21.87 11.94
CA HIS A 173 -7.28 -22.93 10.93
C HIS A 173 -5.87 -23.54 10.91
N GLU A 174 -4.84 -22.69 10.95
CA GLU A 174 -3.45 -23.13 11.01
C GLU A 174 -2.98 -23.33 12.46
N PRO A 175 -2.10 -24.31 12.75
CA PRO A 175 -1.53 -24.49 14.07
C PRO A 175 -0.66 -23.31 14.52
N THR A 176 -0.80 -22.89 15.78
CA THR A 176 0.02 -21.86 16.44
C THR A 176 1.28 -22.42 17.09
N VAL A 177 1.51 -23.73 17.00
CA VAL A 177 2.59 -24.49 17.67
C VAL A 177 3.97 -23.86 17.52
N LYS A 178 4.35 -23.39 16.32
CA LYS A 178 5.67 -22.74 16.10
C LYS A 178 5.85 -21.45 16.89
N LEU A 179 4.78 -20.69 17.09
CA LEU A 179 4.80 -19.50 17.93
C LEU A 179 4.82 -19.90 19.41
N LEU A 180 3.97 -20.87 19.79
CA LEU A 180 3.87 -21.36 21.15
C LEU A 180 5.22 -21.89 21.66
N ALA A 181 5.91 -22.72 20.88
CA ALA A 181 7.23 -23.25 21.23
C ALA A 181 8.25 -22.13 21.51
N ARG A 182 8.23 -21.05 20.72
CA ARG A 182 9.11 -19.90 20.96
C ARG A 182 8.74 -19.13 22.24
N ILE A 183 7.45 -18.99 22.52
CA ILE A 183 6.98 -18.32 23.74
C ILE A 183 7.42 -19.13 24.97
N GLN A 184 7.21 -20.45 24.96
CA GLN A 184 7.63 -21.36 26.02
C GLN A 184 9.14 -21.35 26.24
N ALA A 185 9.92 -21.29 25.15
CA ALA A 185 11.38 -21.17 25.21
C ALA A 185 11.89 -19.77 25.60
N GLY A 186 11.02 -18.82 25.93
CA GLY A 186 11.41 -17.43 26.26
C GLY A 186 12.02 -16.65 25.08
N THR A 187 11.93 -17.17 23.85
CA THR A 187 12.47 -16.53 22.63
C THR A 187 11.43 -15.73 21.86
N ALA A 188 10.21 -15.61 22.39
CA ALA A 188 9.14 -14.81 21.81
C ALA A 188 8.20 -14.23 22.86
N ARG A 189 7.71 -13.00 22.61
CA ARG A 189 6.69 -12.33 23.42
C ARG A 189 5.67 -11.62 22.53
N ILE A 190 4.39 -11.90 22.75
CA ILE A 190 3.31 -11.24 22.02
C ILE A 190 3.14 -9.82 22.57
N LEU A 191 3.19 -8.82 21.68
CA LEU A 191 3.05 -7.41 22.01
C LEU A 191 1.63 -6.89 21.80
N SER A 192 0.97 -7.36 20.75
CA SER A 192 -0.40 -6.95 20.40
C SER A 192 -1.03 -7.90 19.40
N ALA A 193 -2.35 -7.87 19.30
CA ALA A 193 -3.11 -8.60 18.29
C ALA A 193 -3.89 -7.64 17.42
N THR A 194 -3.94 -7.88 16.11
CA THR A 194 -4.85 -7.17 15.20
C THR A 194 -5.74 -8.17 14.52
N VAL A 195 -7.05 -8.07 14.73
CA VAL A 195 -8.02 -8.84 13.95
C VAL A 195 -8.44 -8.05 12.72
N ARG A 196 -8.62 -8.75 11.61
CA ARG A 196 -9.01 -8.15 10.34
C ARG A 196 -9.80 -9.13 9.51
N HIS A 197 -10.90 -8.67 8.92
CA HIS A 197 -11.61 -9.40 7.89
C HIS A 197 -11.05 -9.03 6.51
N GLU A 198 -10.47 -10.01 5.82
CA GLU A 198 -10.00 -9.83 4.45
C GLU A 198 -10.15 -11.12 3.65
N ARG A 199 -10.45 -10.98 2.35
CA ARG A 199 -10.56 -12.11 1.44
C ARG A 199 -11.58 -13.19 1.88
N GLY A 200 -12.64 -12.76 2.56
CA GLY A 200 -13.73 -13.65 3.02
C GLY A 200 -13.39 -14.46 4.26
N ARG A 201 -12.32 -14.13 4.98
CA ARG A 201 -11.95 -14.78 6.24
C ARG A 201 -11.52 -13.75 7.28
N TRP A 202 -11.66 -14.10 8.53
CA TRP A 202 -11.05 -13.38 9.64
C TRP A 202 -9.61 -13.86 9.82
N PHE A 203 -8.72 -12.92 10.09
CA PHE A 203 -7.34 -13.19 10.43
C PHE A 203 -6.98 -12.48 11.73
N VAL A 204 -6.19 -13.13 12.56
CA VAL A 204 -5.46 -12.51 13.66
C VAL A 204 -4.01 -12.35 13.23
N SER A 205 -3.46 -11.16 13.44
CA SER A 205 -2.04 -10.88 13.31
C SER A 205 -1.49 -10.56 14.69
N LEU A 206 -0.73 -11.49 15.27
CA LEU A 206 -0.01 -11.33 16.52
C LEU A 206 1.32 -10.65 16.21
N GLN A 207 1.48 -9.40 16.65
CA GLN A 207 2.76 -8.72 16.61
C GLN A 207 3.59 -9.25 17.76
N THR A 208 4.70 -9.91 17.43
CA THR A 208 5.52 -10.66 18.39
C THR A 208 6.96 -10.16 18.29
N GLU A 209 7.53 -9.82 19.43
CA GLU A 209 8.96 -9.64 19.60
C GLU A 209 9.60 -11.03 19.69
N VAL A 210 10.56 -11.34 18.83
CA VAL A 210 11.18 -12.68 18.76
C VAL A 210 12.68 -12.58 18.65
N LYS A 211 13.39 -13.53 19.26
CA LYS A 211 14.84 -13.68 19.10
C LYS A 211 15.16 -13.93 17.62
N ARG A 212 16.16 -13.22 17.11
CA ARG A 212 16.67 -13.38 15.75
C ARG A 212 17.43 -14.69 15.67
N ASP A 213 16.88 -15.63 14.92
CA ASP A 213 17.59 -16.83 14.51
C ASP A 213 17.86 -16.67 13.02
N LEU A 214 19.05 -16.17 12.69
CA LEU A 214 19.45 -15.94 11.31
C LEU A 214 20.02 -17.25 10.75
N VAL A 215 19.28 -17.85 9.82
CA VAL A 215 19.71 -19.05 9.13
C VAL A 215 20.61 -18.65 7.96
N ARG A 216 21.73 -19.37 7.79
CA ARG A 216 22.62 -19.21 6.62
C ARG A 216 21.90 -19.65 5.36
N VAL A 217 22.10 -18.90 4.27
CA VAL A 217 21.59 -19.28 2.95
C VAL A 217 22.39 -20.44 2.36
N ALA A 218 21.82 -21.16 1.40
CA ALA A 218 22.48 -22.33 0.80
C ALA A 218 23.78 -21.98 0.04
N ARG A 219 23.80 -20.83 -0.66
CA ARG A 219 24.89 -20.36 -1.51
C ARG A 219 25.30 -18.93 -1.12
N PRO A 220 25.98 -18.74 0.03
CA PRO A 220 26.26 -17.41 0.59
C PRO A 220 27.22 -16.55 -0.25
N GLY A 221 28.11 -17.17 -1.03
CA GLY A 221 29.02 -16.46 -1.94
C GLY A 221 28.43 -16.14 -3.32
N VAL A 222 27.19 -16.57 -3.59
CA VAL A 222 26.58 -16.43 -4.92
C VAL A 222 25.61 -15.25 -4.93
N ALA A 223 25.74 -14.43 -5.96
CA ALA A 223 24.80 -13.36 -6.26
C ALA A 223 23.77 -13.82 -7.31
N ILE A 224 22.55 -13.30 -7.22
CA ILE A 224 21.50 -13.50 -8.22
C ILE A 224 20.98 -12.15 -8.70
N GLY A 225 20.97 -11.94 -10.02
CA GLY A 225 20.28 -10.84 -10.70
C GLY A 225 18.89 -11.29 -11.15
N ILE A 226 17.86 -10.46 -10.90
CA ILE A 226 16.46 -10.80 -11.20
C ILE A 226 15.85 -9.70 -12.06
N ASP A 227 15.58 -10.03 -13.32
CA ASP A 227 14.75 -9.22 -14.21
C ASP A 227 13.27 -9.64 -14.10
N LEU A 228 12.36 -8.68 -13.99
CA LEU A 228 10.93 -8.94 -13.76
C LEU A 228 10.10 -8.58 -15.00
N GLY A 229 9.33 -9.55 -15.49
CA GLY A 229 8.56 -9.41 -16.73
C GLY A 229 7.06 -9.71 -16.59
N VAL A 230 6.31 -9.33 -17.64
CA VAL A 230 4.89 -9.71 -17.77
C VAL A 230 4.68 -10.99 -18.57
N LYS A 231 5.66 -11.39 -19.40
CA LYS A 231 5.63 -12.64 -20.18
C LYS A 231 6.08 -13.79 -19.28
N THR A 232 7.34 -13.74 -18.86
CA THR A 232 7.97 -14.52 -17.78
C THR A 232 7.98 -13.65 -16.53
N LEU A 233 7.64 -14.19 -15.36
CA LEU A 233 7.52 -13.39 -14.12
C LEU A 233 8.88 -12.90 -13.64
N ALA A 234 9.87 -13.78 -13.67
CA ALA A 234 11.25 -13.49 -13.32
C ALA A 234 12.21 -14.27 -14.21
N VAL A 235 13.19 -13.61 -14.79
CA VAL A 235 14.40 -14.23 -15.36
C VAL A 235 15.53 -13.98 -14.38
N MET A 236 16.19 -15.04 -13.95
CA MET A 236 17.18 -15.00 -12.89
C MET A 236 18.51 -15.52 -13.43
N ALA A 237 19.58 -14.78 -13.22
CA ALA A 237 20.94 -15.19 -13.56
C ALA A 237 21.82 -15.15 -12.31
N ASP A 238 22.57 -16.21 -12.03
CA ASP A 238 23.52 -16.19 -10.93
C ASP A 238 24.91 -15.73 -11.36
N SER A 239 25.80 -15.49 -10.39
CA SER A 239 27.18 -15.07 -10.65
C SER A 239 28.04 -16.13 -11.37
N ALA A 240 27.55 -17.37 -11.50
CA ALA A 240 28.14 -18.42 -12.33
C ALA A 240 27.53 -18.47 -13.74
N LYS A 241 26.72 -17.47 -14.12
CA LYS A 241 25.99 -17.35 -15.38
C LYS A 241 24.91 -18.45 -15.58
N GLU A 242 24.46 -19.14 -14.54
CA GLU A 242 23.30 -20.05 -14.65
C GLU A 242 22.00 -19.24 -14.77
N ILE A 243 21.19 -19.54 -15.78
CA ILE A 243 19.90 -18.90 -16.03
C ILE A 243 18.75 -19.78 -15.52
N ARG A 244 17.80 -19.17 -14.82
CA ARG A 244 16.54 -19.80 -14.39
C ARG A 244 15.36 -18.87 -14.65
N GLU A 245 14.33 -19.41 -15.29
CA GLU A 245 13.09 -18.68 -15.54
C GLU A 245 11.96 -19.11 -14.61
N VAL A 246 11.14 -18.14 -14.21
CA VAL A 246 9.91 -18.35 -13.46
C VAL A 246 8.74 -17.89 -14.31
N ALA A 247 7.94 -18.84 -14.78
CA ALA A 247 6.75 -18.54 -15.57
C ALA A 247 5.78 -17.63 -14.81
N ASN A 248 5.09 -16.74 -15.52
CA ASN A 248 4.02 -15.94 -14.95
C ASN A 248 2.73 -16.78 -14.87
N PRO A 249 2.19 -17.07 -13.68
CA PRO A 249 1.00 -17.93 -13.55
C PRO A 249 -0.28 -17.32 -14.13
N ARG A 250 -0.30 -15.99 -14.35
CA ARG A 250 -1.43 -15.24 -14.93
C ARG A 250 -2.80 -15.60 -14.30
N HIS A 251 -2.83 -15.73 -12.98
CA HIS A 251 -4.01 -16.19 -12.22
C HIS A 251 -5.28 -15.38 -12.52
N LEU A 252 -5.15 -14.09 -12.85
CA LEU A 252 -6.30 -13.30 -13.23
C LEU A 252 -6.81 -13.70 -14.63
N ASP A 253 -5.92 -13.83 -15.62
CA ASP A 253 -6.32 -14.13 -16.99
C ASP A 253 -7.06 -15.49 -17.07
N THR A 254 -6.61 -16.50 -16.32
CA THR A 254 -7.28 -17.83 -16.27
C THR A 254 -8.68 -17.79 -15.65
N THR A 255 -8.98 -16.79 -14.82
CA THR A 255 -10.26 -16.65 -14.12
C THR A 255 -11.19 -15.59 -14.73
N LEU A 256 -10.78 -14.91 -15.80
CA LEU A 256 -11.55 -13.81 -16.41
C LEU A 256 -12.95 -14.24 -16.89
N LYS A 257 -13.08 -15.44 -17.47
CA LYS A 257 -14.39 -15.95 -17.94
C LYS A 257 -15.37 -16.09 -16.77
N GLN A 258 -14.92 -16.71 -15.68
CA GLN A 258 -15.70 -16.88 -14.46
C GLN A 258 -16.05 -15.51 -13.83
N LEU A 259 -15.08 -14.60 -13.75
CA LEU A 259 -15.28 -13.27 -13.18
C LEU A 259 -16.27 -12.44 -14.00
N ARG A 260 -16.23 -12.53 -15.33
CA ARG A 260 -17.18 -11.86 -16.23
C ARG A 260 -18.60 -12.36 -16.00
N HIS A 261 -18.79 -13.68 -15.92
CA HIS A 261 -20.09 -14.26 -15.63
C HIS A 261 -20.63 -13.80 -14.26
N ALA A 262 -19.82 -13.93 -13.20
CA ALA A 262 -20.21 -13.49 -11.86
C ALA A 262 -20.55 -11.98 -11.81
N SER A 263 -19.80 -11.15 -12.55
CA SER A 263 -20.03 -9.70 -12.61
C SER A 263 -21.32 -9.34 -13.34
N ARG A 264 -21.64 -10.05 -14.44
CA ARG A 264 -22.93 -9.89 -15.15
C ARG A 264 -24.10 -10.26 -14.25
N THR A 265 -23.99 -11.37 -13.51
CA THR A 265 -25.00 -11.79 -12.55
C THR A 265 -25.22 -10.73 -11.48
N VAL A 266 -24.16 -10.15 -10.90
CA VAL A 266 -24.27 -9.05 -9.93
C VAL A 266 -24.96 -7.83 -10.54
N SER A 267 -24.60 -7.46 -11.77
CA SER A 267 -25.14 -6.26 -12.45
C SER A 267 -26.64 -6.36 -12.74
N ARG A 268 -27.17 -7.57 -12.95
CA ARG A 268 -28.60 -7.81 -13.20
C ARG A 268 -29.46 -7.83 -11.94
N ARG A 269 -28.85 -7.79 -10.74
CA ARG A 269 -29.59 -7.79 -9.46
C ARG A 269 -29.67 -6.38 -8.91
N GLN A 270 -30.73 -6.09 -8.15
CA GLN A 270 -30.89 -4.82 -7.45
C GLN A 270 -29.79 -4.65 -6.39
N GLY A 271 -28.82 -3.81 -6.73
CA GLY A 271 -27.70 -3.43 -5.86
C GLY A 271 -28.00 -2.20 -5.01
N PRO A 272 -27.01 -1.75 -4.22
CA PRO A 272 -27.18 -0.55 -3.41
C PRO A 272 -27.16 0.71 -4.26
N ASP A 273 -28.22 1.52 -4.20
CA ASP A 273 -28.25 2.85 -4.80
C ASP A 273 -28.21 3.91 -3.70
N ARG A 274 -27.29 4.87 -3.83
CA ARG A 274 -27.16 5.99 -2.88
C ARG A 274 -28.06 7.17 -3.23
N ARG A 275 -28.41 7.35 -4.51
CA ARG A 275 -29.28 8.44 -4.96
C ARG A 275 -30.73 8.15 -4.58
N MET A 276 -31.17 6.92 -4.81
CA MET A 276 -32.53 6.47 -4.49
C MET A 276 -32.66 5.85 -3.09
N GLY A 277 -31.57 5.78 -2.32
CA GLY A 277 -31.58 5.15 -0.98
C GLY A 277 -31.80 3.62 -0.98
N HIS A 278 -31.84 2.97 -2.14
CA HIS A 278 -32.14 1.54 -2.24
C HIS A 278 -31.11 0.67 -1.51
N LYS A 279 -31.62 -0.21 -0.65
CA LYS A 279 -30.84 -1.27 -0.02
C LYS A 279 -30.62 -2.40 -1.05
N PRO A 280 -29.46 -3.08 -1.00
CA PRO A 280 -29.22 -4.22 -1.88
C PRO A 280 -30.19 -5.37 -1.55
N SER A 281 -30.67 -6.06 -2.57
CA SER A 281 -31.47 -7.27 -2.39
C SER A 281 -30.62 -8.44 -1.86
N LYS A 282 -31.22 -9.38 -1.12
CA LYS A 282 -30.54 -10.62 -0.68
C LYS A 282 -29.90 -11.39 -1.85
N ARG A 283 -30.56 -11.38 -3.02
CA ARG A 283 -30.04 -11.99 -4.26
C ARG A 283 -28.78 -11.30 -4.77
N TRP A 284 -28.73 -9.97 -4.71
CA TRP A 284 -27.52 -9.22 -5.05
C TRP A 284 -26.38 -9.50 -4.08
N GLU A 285 -26.65 -9.56 -2.78
CA GLU A 285 -25.63 -9.86 -1.77
C GLU A 285 -25.00 -11.24 -1.98
N LYS A 286 -25.81 -12.27 -2.24
CA LYS A 286 -25.33 -13.62 -2.57
C LYS A 286 -24.48 -13.63 -3.85
N ALA A 287 -24.92 -12.94 -4.90
CA ALA A 287 -24.17 -12.82 -6.15
C ALA A 287 -22.84 -12.05 -5.96
N ASN A 288 -22.87 -10.96 -5.19
CA ASN A 288 -21.68 -10.14 -4.89
C ASN A 288 -20.67 -10.93 -4.06
N ALA A 289 -21.12 -11.72 -3.08
CA ALA A 289 -20.27 -12.63 -2.33
C ALA A 289 -19.62 -13.68 -3.25
N ALA A 290 -20.35 -14.25 -4.21
CA ALA A 290 -19.80 -15.18 -5.20
C ALA A 290 -18.72 -14.53 -6.08
N ARG A 291 -18.97 -13.32 -6.59
CA ARG A 291 -17.95 -12.55 -7.33
C ARG A 291 -16.71 -12.28 -6.48
N ASN A 292 -16.91 -11.88 -5.22
CA ASN A 292 -15.81 -11.59 -4.30
C ASN A 292 -14.97 -12.84 -4.01
N ARG A 293 -15.56 -14.04 -3.91
CA ARG A 293 -14.82 -15.30 -3.76
C ARG A 293 -13.84 -15.53 -4.91
N VAL A 294 -14.23 -15.22 -6.16
CA VAL A 294 -13.32 -15.32 -7.32
C VAL A 294 -12.14 -14.36 -7.16
N HIS A 295 -12.39 -13.10 -6.83
CA HIS A 295 -11.32 -12.14 -6.56
C HIS A 295 -10.41 -12.56 -5.40
N HIS A 296 -10.98 -13.13 -4.34
CA HIS A 296 -10.24 -13.61 -3.17
C HIS A 296 -9.32 -14.77 -3.54
N ARG A 297 -9.80 -15.73 -4.33
CA ARG A 297 -8.99 -16.84 -4.84
C ARG A 297 -7.80 -16.35 -5.66
N VAL A 298 -8.02 -15.45 -6.62
CA VAL A 298 -6.94 -14.88 -7.44
C VAL A 298 -5.90 -14.16 -6.57
N ALA A 299 -6.35 -13.37 -5.60
CA ALA A 299 -5.44 -12.65 -4.69
C ALA A 299 -4.63 -13.58 -3.77
N ASN A 300 -5.23 -14.70 -3.35
CA ASN A 300 -4.54 -15.73 -2.55
C ASN A 300 -3.51 -16.50 -3.38
N LEU A 301 -3.88 -16.96 -4.58
CA LEU A 301 -2.96 -17.66 -5.49
C LEU A 301 -1.76 -16.78 -5.86
N ARG A 302 -2.01 -15.51 -6.20
CA ARG A 302 -0.93 -14.55 -6.46
C ARG A 302 -0.01 -14.39 -5.24
N ALA A 303 -0.57 -14.18 -4.05
CA ALA A 303 0.23 -14.03 -2.84
C ALA A 303 1.06 -15.28 -2.53
N ASP A 304 0.51 -16.48 -2.73
CA ASP A 304 1.21 -17.75 -2.56
C ASP A 304 2.38 -17.90 -3.53
N ALA A 305 2.16 -17.68 -4.83
CA ALA A 305 3.22 -17.74 -5.84
C ALA A 305 4.38 -16.77 -5.53
N LEU A 306 4.05 -15.51 -5.20
CA LEU A 306 5.07 -14.52 -4.85
C LEU A 306 5.82 -14.88 -3.56
N HIS A 307 5.13 -15.41 -2.56
CA HIS A 307 5.79 -15.84 -1.33
C HIS A 307 6.70 -17.04 -1.56
N LYS A 308 6.31 -18.03 -2.35
CA LYS A 308 7.16 -19.18 -2.69
C LYS A 308 8.42 -18.72 -3.41
N LEU A 309 8.27 -17.93 -4.47
CA LEU A 309 9.38 -17.36 -5.24
C LEU A 309 10.36 -16.59 -4.36
N THR A 310 9.88 -15.62 -3.59
CA THR A 310 10.77 -14.77 -2.79
C THR A 310 11.34 -15.50 -1.56
N THR A 311 10.68 -16.55 -1.07
CA THR A 311 11.25 -17.41 -0.01
C THR A 311 12.39 -18.26 -0.54
N SER A 312 12.24 -18.88 -1.73
CA SER A 312 13.31 -19.70 -2.31
C SER A 312 14.54 -18.86 -2.62
N ILE A 313 14.36 -17.72 -3.29
CA ILE A 313 15.46 -16.79 -3.59
C ILE A 313 16.20 -16.37 -2.32
N ALA A 314 15.46 -15.90 -1.30
CA ALA A 314 16.08 -15.46 -0.05
C ALA A 314 16.65 -16.62 0.79
N ALA A 315 16.28 -17.88 0.54
CA ALA A 315 16.89 -19.03 1.19
C ALA A 315 18.19 -19.48 0.52
N GLU A 316 18.32 -19.21 -0.78
CA GLU A 316 19.37 -19.77 -1.62
C GLU A 316 20.58 -18.82 -1.74
N TYR A 317 20.36 -17.54 -2.06
CA TYR A 317 21.45 -16.65 -2.48
C TYR A 317 21.88 -15.66 -1.39
N GLY A 318 23.19 -15.38 -1.32
CA GLY A 318 23.76 -14.41 -0.39
C GLY A 318 23.54 -12.95 -0.81
N THR A 319 23.57 -12.67 -2.12
CA THR A 319 23.25 -11.34 -2.65
C THR A 319 22.14 -11.44 -3.68
N VAL A 320 21.09 -10.64 -3.50
CA VAL A 320 19.94 -10.57 -4.41
C VAL A 320 19.91 -9.19 -5.04
N VAL A 321 19.87 -9.10 -6.37
CA VAL A 321 19.82 -7.84 -7.11
C VAL A 321 18.51 -7.75 -7.88
N VAL A 322 17.79 -6.64 -7.69
CA VAL A 322 16.51 -6.35 -8.36
C VAL A 322 16.47 -4.91 -8.86
N GLU A 323 15.69 -4.61 -9.88
CA GLU A 323 15.52 -3.24 -10.37
C GLU A 323 14.57 -2.37 -9.52
N ASP A 324 14.83 -1.05 -9.44
CA ASP A 324 13.83 -0.07 -8.99
C ASP A 324 12.80 0.28 -10.09
N LEU A 325 11.92 -0.67 -10.37
CA LEU A 325 10.81 -0.47 -11.32
C LEU A 325 9.85 0.65 -10.87
N ASN A 326 9.57 1.60 -11.76
CA ASN A 326 8.50 2.59 -11.55
C ASN A 326 7.10 1.97 -11.77
N VAL A 327 6.72 1.02 -10.91
CA VAL A 327 5.45 0.27 -11.02
C VAL A 327 4.24 1.21 -11.09
N ALA A 328 4.24 2.31 -10.33
CA ALA A 328 3.17 3.30 -10.36
C ALA A 328 3.04 3.99 -11.73
N GLY A 329 4.17 4.29 -12.38
CA GLY A 329 4.21 4.79 -13.76
C GLY A 329 3.76 3.73 -14.77
N MET A 330 4.24 2.49 -14.64
CA MET A 330 3.89 1.39 -15.54
C MET A 330 2.38 1.07 -15.52
N LEU A 331 1.74 1.19 -14.35
CA LEU A 331 0.29 1.02 -14.19
C LEU A 331 -0.55 2.10 -14.89
N ARG A 332 0.05 3.20 -15.36
CA ARG A 332 -0.65 4.20 -16.19
C ARG A 332 -0.84 3.72 -17.63
N ASN A 333 -0.06 2.75 -18.09
CA ASN A 333 -0.22 2.15 -19.41
C ASN A 333 -1.48 1.26 -19.42
N ARG A 334 -2.57 1.75 -20.01
CA ARG A 334 -3.87 1.06 -20.04
C ARG A 334 -3.82 -0.32 -20.71
N ARG A 335 -2.86 -0.61 -21.59
CA ARG A 335 -2.74 -1.90 -22.28
C ARG A 335 -2.09 -2.97 -21.39
N LEU A 336 -1.09 -2.61 -20.59
CA LEU A 336 -0.32 -3.54 -19.76
C LEU A 336 -0.69 -3.52 -18.27
N ALA A 337 -1.39 -2.48 -17.79
CA ALA A 337 -1.67 -2.27 -16.37
C ALA A 337 -2.27 -3.50 -15.68
N ARG A 338 -3.17 -4.24 -16.36
CA ARG A 338 -3.76 -5.46 -15.80
C ARG A 338 -2.71 -6.54 -15.54
N ARG A 339 -1.85 -6.83 -16.52
CA ARG A 339 -0.81 -7.87 -16.42
C ARG A 339 0.27 -7.47 -15.42
N ILE A 340 0.66 -6.19 -15.39
CA ILE A 340 1.60 -5.64 -14.39
C ILE A 340 1.04 -5.77 -12.97
N ALA A 341 -0.24 -5.42 -12.78
CA ALA A 341 -0.91 -5.56 -11.49
C ALA A 341 -1.03 -7.04 -11.06
N ASP A 342 -1.18 -7.96 -12.02
CA ASP A 342 -1.24 -9.40 -11.74
C ASP A 342 0.13 -9.99 -11.38
N ALA A 343 1.20 -9.50 -12.03
CA ALA A 343 2.57 -9.93 -11.76
C ALA A 343 3.10 -9.47 -10.39
N GLY A 344 2.65 -8.32 -9.88
CA GLY A 344 2.92 -7.93 -8.50
C GLY A 344 4.36 -7.51 -8.21
N PHE A 345 5.06 -6.87 -9.16
CA PHE A 345 6.48 -6.48 -9.03
C PHE A 345 6.83 -5.74 -7.73
N GLY A 346 6.00 -4.77 -7.32
CA GLY A 346 6.23 -4.04 -6.08
C GLY A 346 6.13 -4.91 -4.82
N GLU A 347 5.30 -5.96 -4.86
CA GLU A 347 5.18 -6.93 -3.78
C GLU A 347 6.37 -7.90 -3.75
N ILE A 348 6.91 -8.32 -4.90
CA ILE A 348 8.14 -9.12 -4.98
C ILE A 348 9.29 -8.38 -4.29
N ARG A 349 9.55 -7.13 -4.68
CA ARG A 349 10.60 -6.31 -4.06
C ARG A 349 10.40 -6.16 -2.55
N ARG A 350 9.18 -5.82 -2.13
CA ARG A 350 8.83 -5.66 -0.71
C ARG A 350 9.06 -6.95 0.08
N GLN A 351 8.75 -8.11 -0.52
CA GLN A 351 8.95 -9.41 0.13
C GLN A 351 10.42 -9.78 0.21
N LEU A 352 11.19 -9.58 -0.86
CA LEU A 352 12.64 -9.78 -0.84
C LEU A 352 13.29 -8.91 0.24
N GLU A 353 12.92 -7.63 0.33
CA GLU A 353 13.46 -6.69 1.32
C GLU A 353 13.38 -7.20 2.77
N TYR A 354 12.22 -7.72 3.19
CA TYR A 354 12.11 -8.22 4.56
C TYR A 354 12.67 -9.64 4.72
N LYS A 355 12.62 -10.48 3.67
CA LYS A 355 13.06 -11.88 3.75
C LYS A 355 14.58 -12.02 3.73
N THR A 356 15.29 -11.21 2.93
CA THR A 356 16.75 -11.18 2.96
C THR A 356 17.27 -10.71 4.32
N ARG A 357 16.62 -9.71 4.92
CA ARG A 357 16.92 -9.26 6.30
C ARG A 357 16.67 -10.30 7.39
N GLN A 358 15.95 -11.38 7.10
CA GLN A 358 15.70 -12.50 8.01
C GLN A 358 16.76 -13.62 7.88
N ARG A 359 17.79 -13.42 7.07
CA ARG A 359 18.83 -14.40 6.77
C ARG A 359 20.20 -13.89 7.19
N HIS A 360 21.10 -14.82 7.48
CA HIS A 360 22.45 -14.47 7.88
C HIS A 360 23.25 -13.94 6.69
N ALA A 361 23.93 -12.80 6.87
CA ALA A 361 24.84 -12.19 5.89
C ALA A 361 24.25 -12.07 4.47
N THR A 362 22.94 -11.81 4.35
CA THR A 362 22.26 -11.67 3.05
C THR A 362 21.99 -10.21 2.75
N ARG A 363 22.20 -9.80 1.50
CA ARG A 363 21.99 -8.43 1.02
C ARG A 363 20.97 -8.37 -0.11
N LEU A 364 20.10 -7.35 -0.07
CA LEU A 364 19.30 -6.94 -1.22
C LEU A 364 19.92 -5.66 -1.81
N VAL A 365 20.36 -5.73 -3.07
CA VAL A 365 20.78 -4.59 -3.88
C VAL A 365 19.62 -4.19 -4.77
N VAL A 366 19.26 -2.91 -4.74
CA VAL A 366 18.26 -2.36 -5.65
C VAL A 366 19.03 -1.55 -6.69
N ALA A 367 19.06 -2.05 -7.93
CA ALA A 367 19.66 -1.34 -9.04
C ALA A 367 18.90 -0.03 -9.28
N ASP A 368 19.67 1.05 -9.51
CA ASP A 368 19.08 2.36 -9.80
C ASP A 368 18.15 2.27 -11.02
N ARG A 369 17.11 3.09 -11.02
CA ARG A 369 16.09 3.09 -12.08
C ARG A 369 16.67 3.37 -13.46
N TRP A 370 17.78 4.09 -13.53
CA TRP A 370 18.46 4.46 -14.78
C TRP A 370 19.57 3.48 -15.15
N TYR A 371 19.82 2.44 -14.35
CA TYR A 371 20.76 1.40 -14.68
C TYR A 371 20.35 0.68 -15.98
N PRO A 372 21.17 0.69 -17.03
CA PRO A 372 20.79 0.21 -18.35
C PRO A 372 20.92 -1.33 -18.50
N SER A 373 20.44 -2.09 -17.52
CA SER A 373 20.53 -3.57 -17.44
C SER A 373 20.26 -4.28 -18.77
N SER A 374 19.15 -3.95 -19.45
CA SER A 374 18.77 -4.59 -20.71
C SER A 374 19.51 -4.07 -21.94
N LYS A 375 20.27 -2.97 -21.84
CA LYS A 375 20.99 -2.33 -22.96
C LYS A 375 22.50 -2.57 -22.91
N THR A 376 23.05 -2.81 -21.73
CA THR A 376 24.45 -3.18 -21.51
C THR A 376 24.68 -4.60 -22.01
N CYS A 377 25.79 -4.86 -22.70
CA CYS A 377 26.20 -6.21 -23.05
C CYS A 377 26.77 -6.89 -21.81
N SER A 378 26.23 -8.05 -21.44
CA SER A 378 26.71 -8.81 -20.28
C SER A 378 28.12 -9.39 -20.44
N GLU A 379 28.65 -9.41 -21.66
CA GLU A 379 30.00 -9.94 -21.95
C GLU A 379 31.06 -8.84 -22.00
N CYS A 380 30.85 -7.77 -22.78
CA CYS A 380 31.87 -6.73 -22.99
C CYS A 380 31.54 -5.37 -22.35
N GLY A 381 30.37 -5.21 -21.73
CA GLY A 381 29.96 -3.96 -21.08
C GLY A 381 29.51 -2.82 -22.03
N ALA A 382 29.57 -3.01 -23.35
CA ALA A 382 29.10 -2.00 -24.31
C ALA A 382 27.61 -1.68 -24.11
N VAL A 383 27.25 -0.39 -24.10
CA VAL A 383 25.87 0.06 -23.84
C VAL A 383 25.22 0.56 -25.12
N LYS A 384 24.10 -0.07 -25.52
CA LYS A 384 23.31 0.42 -26.65
C LYS A 384 22.60 1.74 -26.31
N ALA A 385 22.64 2.72 -27.21
CA ALA A 385 21.90 3.97 -27.05
C ALA A 385 20.37 3.73 -27.02
N LYS A 386 19.87 2.91 -27.95
CA LYS A 386 18.45 2.58 -28.10
C LYS A 386 18.27 1.07 -28.19
N LEU A 387 17.28 0.55 -27.46
CA LEU A 387 16.82 -0.83 -27.56
C LEU A 387 15.29 -0.86 -27.45
N PRO A 388 14.57 -1.00 -28.56
CA PRO A 388 13.11 -1.07 -28.57
C PRO A 388 12.56 -2.27 -27.79
N LEU A 389 11.42 -2.10 -27.11
CA LEU A 389 10.81 -3.16 -26.27
C LEU A 389 10.36 -4.42 -27.04
N HIS A 390 10.15 -4.32 -28.35
CA HIS A 390 9.71 -5.46 -29.17
C HIS A 390 10.87 -6.39 -29.55
N LEU A 391 12.12 -5.92 -29.48
CA LEU A 391 13.29 -6.76 -29.66
C LEU A 391 13.48 -7.64 -28.42
N ARG A 392 13.52 -8.95 -28.64
CA ARG A 392 13.67 -9.97 -27.60
C ARG A 392 15.03 -10.62 -27.60
N THR A 393 15.70 -10.63 -28.73
CA THR A 393 17.10 -11.03 -28.82
C THR A 393 17.97 -9.78 -28.68
N TYR A 394 18.96 -9.85 -27.79
CA TYR A 394 20.03 -8.88 -27.67
C TYR A 394 21.19 -9.31 -28.58
N HIS A 395 21.62 -8.43 -29.48
CA HIS A 395 22.80 -8.61 -30.33
C HIS A 395 23.82 -7.53 -29.98
N CYS A 396 25.03 -7.89 -29.55
CA CYS A 396 26.09 -6.92 -29.27
C CYS A 396 26.85 -6.57 -30.55
N ASP A 397 26.91 -5.27 -30.89
CA ASP A 397 27.63 -4.80 -32.08
C ASP A 397 29.15 -4.73 -31.85
N ALA A 398 29.60 -4.83 -30.59
CA ALA A 398 31.02 -4.71 -30.21
C ALA A 398 31.72 -6.07 -30.06
N CYS A 399 31.06 -7.08 -29.50
CA CYS A 399 31.66 -8.42 -29.29
C CYS A 399 30.87 -9.57 -29.94
N GLY A 400 29.77 -9.29 -30.64
CA GLY A 400 28.99 -10.31 -31.35
C GLY A 400 28.08 -11.17 -30.48
N LEU A 401 27.99 -10.96 -29.16
CA LEU A 401 27.10 -11.71 -28.27
C LEU A 401 25.65 -11.71 -28.78
N VAL A 402 25.03 -12.89 -28.85
CA VAL A 402 23.61 -13.09 -29.16
C VAL A 402 22.95 -13.87 -28.03
N ILE A 403 21.97 -13.27 -27.36
CA ILE A 403 21.30 -13.86 -26.18
C ILE A 403 19.88 -13.31 -26.03
N ASP A 404 19.01 -13.96 -25.25
CA ASP A 404 17.73 -13.34 -24.87
C ASP A 404 17.97 -12.04 -24.05
N ARG A 405 17.14 -11.03 -24.31
CA ARG A 405 17.26 -9.71 -23.71
C ARG A 405 17.03 -9.71 -22.21
N ASP A 406 16.08 -10.51 -21.74
CA ASP A 406 15.73 -10.59 -20.32
C ASP A 406 16.82 -11.41 -19.57
N GLU A 407 17.46 -12.40 -20.23
CA GLU A 407 18.66 -13.09 -19.72
C GLU A 407 19.88 -12.16 -19.61
N ASN A 408 20.17 -11.38 -20.66
CA ASN A 408 21.23 -10.37 -20.63
C ASN A 408 21.01 -9.35 -19.50
N ALA A 409 19.76 -8.91 -19.31
CA ALA A 409 19.41 -8.02 -18.20
C ALA A 409 19.68 -8.67 -16.84
N ALA A 410 19.29 -9.92 -16.65
CA ALA A 410 19.53 -10.66 -15.41
C ALA A 410 21.04 -10.84 -15.13
N LEU A 411 21.85 -11.16 -16.14
CA LEU A 411 23.32 -11.26 -16.02
C LEU A 411 23.96 -9.93 -15.61
N ASN A 412 23.54 -8.82 -16.22
CA ASN A 412 24.02 -7.49 -15.82
C ASN A 412 23.63 -7.13 -14.38
N LEU A 413 22.42 -7.49 -13.96
CA LEU A 413 22.00 -7.30 -12.56
C LEU A 413 22.84 -8.17 -11.61
N ALA A 414 23.18 -9.40 -11.97
CA ALA A 414 24.05 -10.25 -11.17
C ALA A 414 25.46 -9.64 -11.05
N ALA A 415 26.01 -9.11 -12.15
CA ALA A 415 27.31 -8.44 -12.17
C ALA A 415 27.34 -7.19 -11.28
N LEU A 416 26.23 -6.46 -11.14
CA LEU A 416 26.13 -5.29 -10.25
C LEU A 416 26.39 -5.66 -8.78
N ALA A 417 26.17 -6.92 -8.37
CA ALA A 417 26.48 -7.37 -7.03
C ALA A 417 27.99 -7.24 -6.70
N ALA A 418 28.87 -7.57 -7.66
CA ALA A 418 30.31 -7.48 -7.48
C ALA A 418 30.78 -6.03 -7.30
N ALA A 419 30.24 -5.10 -8.10
CA ALA A 419 30.50 -3.66 -7.95
C ALA A 419 30.00 -3.12 -6.60
N ALA A 420 28.86 -3.62 -6.12
CA ALA A 420 28.27 -3.21 -4.86
C ALA A 420 29.05 -3.72 -3.62
N VAL A 421 29.86 -4.76 -3.75
CA VAL A 421 30.71 -5.33 -2.69
C VAL A 421 32.10 -4.70 -2.67
N THR A 422 32.61 -4.24 -3.82
CA THR A 422 33.97 -3.68 -3.99
C THR A 422 34.07 -2.17 -3.73
N GLY A 423 32.99 -1.51 -3.29
CA GLY A 423 33.03 -0.10 -2.87
C GLY A 423 33.16 0.93 -3.99
N THR A 424 33.07 0.53 -5.25
CA THR A 424 33.05 1.46 -6.39
C THR A 424 31.62 1.97 -6.59
N GLY A 425 31.36 3.17 -6.04
CA GLY A 425 30.02 3.69 -5.79
C GLY A 425 29.10 3.83 -7.01
N VAL A 426 28.00 3.06 -7.01
CA VAL A 426 26.69 3.46 -7.58
C VAL A 426 25.52 2.92 -6.72
N ALA A 427 25.77 2.51 -5.47
CA ALA A 427 24.72 2.01 -4.58
C ALA A 427 24.19 3.15 -3.72
N GLY A 428 22.89 3.47 -3.83
CA GLY A 428 22.23 4.36 -2.87
C GLY A 428 22.27 3.73 -1.48
N ASP A 429 23.01 4.38 -0.57
CA ASP A 429 23.22 3.94 0.81
C ASP A 429 21.90 3.65 1.54
N GLN A 430 21.88 2.49 2.18
CA GLN A 430 20.88 2.15 3.18
C GLN A 430 21.38 2.67 4.54
N ASP A 431 21.05 3.93 4.83
CA ASP A 431 20.99 4.55 6.16
C ASP A 431 21.56 5.98 6.18
N THR A 432 20.91 6.91 5.48
CA THR A 432 20.88 8.31 5.92
C THR A 432 19.70 9.04 5.29
N ALA A 433 19.17 10.03 6.00
CA ALA A 433 18.11 10.90 5.51
C ALA A 433 18.51 11.51 4.15
N PRO A 434 17.56 11.71 3.23
CA PRO A 434 17.87 12.06 1.86
C PRO A 434 18.34 13.52 1.77
N ALA A 435 19.66 13.72 1.66
CA ALA A 435 20.23 14.96 1.18
C ALA A 435 19.77 15.18 -0.27
N ALA A 436 19.26 16.36 -0.56
CA ALA A 436 18.78 16.75 -1.87
C ALA A 436 19.94 16.80 -2.86
N SER A 437 19.96 15.92 -3.85
CA SER A 437 20.81 16.08 -5.03
C SER A 437 20.23 17.17 -5.93
N LYS A 438 21.04 18.19 -6.23
CA LYS A 438 20.71 19.27 -7.17
C LYS A 438 20.42 18.68 -8.56
N PRO A 439 19.42 19.16 -9.31
CA PRO A 439 19.17 18.68 -10.66
C PRO A 439 20.27 19.21 -11.59
N ARG A 440 21.09 18.33 -12.18
CA ARG A 440 21.81 18.64 -13.42
C ARG A 440 20.79 18.66 -14.57
N GLY A 441 20.97 19.65 -15.45
CA GLY A 441 19.99 20.15 -16.40
C GLY A 441 19.35 19.07 -17.28
N ALA A 442 18.02 19.07 -17.28
CA ALA A 442 17.23 18.44 -18.31
C ALA A 442 17.08 19.43 -19.46
N ASP A 443 17.52 19.03 -20.65
CA ASP A 443 17.27 19.75 -21.89
C ASP A 443 15.78 20.05 -22.06
N ARG A 444 15.47 21.34 -22.13
CA ARG A 444 14.14 21.87 -22.46
C ARG A 444 13.76 21.38 -23.85
N LYS A 445 12.88 20.38 -23.94
CA LYS A 445 12.08 20.16 -25.15
C LYS A 445 11.04 21.26 -25.26
N THR A 446 11.34 22.24 -26.09
CA THR A 446 10.42 23.24 -26.62
C THR A 446 9.17 22.55 -27.19
N ARG A 447 8.00 23.03 -26.74
CA ARG A 447 6.69 22.60 -27.23
C ARG A 447 6.45 23.30 -28.57
N ALA A 448 6.48 22.56 -29.68
CA ALA A 448 6.07 23.08 -30.97
C ALA A 448 4.56 23.35 -30.99
N THR A 449 4.19 24.61 -31.07
CA THR A 449 2.84 25.11 -31.31
C THR A 449 2.48 24.83 -32.78
N ARG A 450 1.43 24.03 -33.03
CA ARG A 450 0.86 23.87 -34.37
C ARG A 450 -0.09 25.04 -34.64
N PRO A 451 0.06 25.83 -35.72
CA PRO A 451 -0.98 26.73 -36.17
C PRO A 451 -2.07 25.93 -36.91
N GLY A 452 -3.34 26.21 -36.60
CA GLY A 452 -4.48 25.68 -37.34
C GLY A 452 -4.57 26.29 -38.73
N ARG A 453 -4.71 25.46 -39.76
CA ARG A 453 -5.11 25.91 -41.10
C ARG A 453 -6.62 26.13 -41.10
N THR A 454 -7.02 27.36 -41.33
CA THR A 454 -8.33 27.78 -41.82
C THR A 454 -8.53 27.25 -43.24
N ALA A 455 -9.62 26.51 -43.47
CA ALA A 455 -10.08 26.13 -44.80
C ALA A 455 -11.21 27.07 -45.22
N ARG A 456 -11.10 27.62 -46.45
CA ARG A 456 -12.09 28.52 -47.06
C ARG A 456 -13.32 27.76 -47.54
N THR A 457 -14.39 28.53 -47.57
CA THR A 457 -15.78 28.33 -47.99
C THR A 457 -16.01 27.68 -49.36
N GLY A 458 -17.01 26.80 -49.42
CA GLY A 458 -17.76 26.42 -50.64
C GLY A 458 -19.16 25.90 -50.28
N ARG A 459 -20.20 26.65 -50.66
CA ARG A 459 -21.64 26.26 -50.76
C ARG A 459 -21.84 25.41 -52.04
N ALA A 460 -22.87 24.60 -52.30
CA ALA A 460 -24.25 24.45 -51.83
C ALA A 460 -24.72 22.98 -52.02
N GLY A 461 -25.66 22.45 -51.22
CA GLY A 461 -27.05 22.18 -51.64
C GLY A 461 -27.58 20.92 -50.92
N GLY A 462 -28.60 21.04 -50.05
CA GLY A 462 -29.91 20.37 -50.12
C GLY A 462 -29.90 18.87 -49.71
N ALA A 463 -30.71 18.31 -48.82
CA ALA A 463 -31.92 18.72 -48.13
C ALA A 463 -32.20 17.79 -46.91
N THR A 464 -33.09 18.27 -46.02
CA THR A 464 -34.02 17.53 -45.13
C THR A 464 -33.50 16.71 -43.92
N LEU A 465 -33.83 17.21 -42.73
CA LEU A 465 -33.89 16.57 -41.38
C LEU A 465 -35.35 16.12 -41.12
N PRO A 466 -35.70 15.18 -40.21
CA PRO A 466 -35.39 15.32 -38.77
C PRO A 466 -35.27 14.04 -37.91
N HIS A 467 -34.47 14.12 -36.84
CA HIS A 467 -35.00 13.87 -35.49
C HIS A 467 -34.03 14.41 -34.43
N GLN A 468 -34.50 15.42 -33.68
CA GLN A 468 -33.85 15.96 -32.50
C GLN A 468 -34.00 14.98 -31.33
N TRP A 469 -32.93 14.75 -30.58
CA TRP A 469 -32.98 14.48 -29.13
C TRP A 469 -32.00 15.41 -28.44
N GLN A 470 -32.55 16.32 -27.65
CA GLN A 470 -31.85 17.31 -26.86
C GLN A 470 -31.01 16.61 -25.79
N THR A 471 -29.72 16.94 -25.74
CA THR A 471 -28.86 16.62 -24.60
C THR A 471 -28.57 17.94 -23.89
N GLU A 472 -29.24 18.20 -22.77
CA GLU A 472 -28.93 19.34 -21.92
C GLU A 472 -27.58 19.11 -21.24
N THR A 473 -26.57 19.79 -21.75
CA THR A 473 -25.32 20.11 -21.04
C THR A 473 -25.57 21.27 -20.10
N ARG A 474 -25.46 21.05 -18.79
CA ARG A 474 -25.18 22.12 -17.82
C ARG A 474 -23.75 21.99 -17.31
N ASP A 475 -22.90 22.80 -17.93
CA ASP A 475 -21.63 23.27 -17.37
C ASP A 475 -21.88 24.05 -16.08
N ARG A 476 -21.12 23.72 -15.03
CA ARG A 476 -20.74 24.67 -13.98
C ARG A 476 -19.28 24.45 -13.65
N THR A 477 -18.44 25.12 -14.42
CA THR A 477 -17.10 25.55 -14.05
C THR A 477 -17.23 26.72 -13.08
N GLN A 478 -16.67 26.59 -11.87
CA GLN A 478 -16.14 27.73 -11.15
C GLN A 478 -14.69 27.41 -10.83
N ALA A 479 -13.82 28.04 -11.62
CA ALA A 479 -12.43 28.26 -11.28
C ALA A 479 -12.37 29.63 -10.61
N GLU A 480 -11.96 29.67 -9.34
CA GLU A 480 -11.39 30.87 -8.75
C GLU A 480 -9.99 30.56 -8.29
N ALA A 481 -9.04 31.25 -8.91
CA ALA A 481 -7.65 31.27 -8.55
C ALA A 481 -7.49 32.09 -7.27
N PHE A 482 -6.99 31.46 -6.20
CA PHE A 482 -6.46 32.20 -5.05
C PHE A 482 -4.97 32.45 -5.26
N THR A 483 -4.66 33.64 -5.76
CA THR A 483 -3.42 34.35 -5.48
C THR A 483 -3.64 35.14 -4.20
N LEU A 484 -2.81 34.98 -3.16
CA LEU A 484 -2.47 36.05 -2.19
C LEU A 484 -1.24 35.62 -1.35
N TRP A 485 -0.15 36.34 -1.63
CA TRP A 485 0.91 36.90 -0.78
C TRP A 485 1.95 36.07 -0.02
N ARG A 486 3.20 36.38 -0.40
CA ARG A 486 4.45 36.22 0.34
C ARG A 486 4.40 37.05 1.63
N ARG A 487 5.02 36.55 2.69
CA ARG A 487 5.34 37.30 3.90
C ARG A 487 6.58 38.16 3.61
N ASP A 488 6.41 39.47 3.56
CA ASP A 488 7.47 40.41 3.90
C ASP A 488 7.32 40.72 5.39
N GLY A 489 8.41 40.55 6.15
CA GLY A 489 8.44 40.79 7.60
C GLY A 489 8.74 42.25 7.91
N PRO A 490 8.25 42.81 9.03
CA PRO A 490 8.64 44.15 9.43
C PRO A 490 9.99 44.12 10.16
N SER A 491 10.91 44.92 9.64
CA SER A 491 12.08 45.47 10.31
C SER A 491 11.67 46.25 11.55
N GLY A 492 12.17 45.87 12.72
CA GLY A 492 12.05 46.65 13.95
C GLY A 492 13.06 47.80 13.99
N PRO A 493 12.73 48.95 14.61
CA PRO A 493 13.71 50.00 14.85
C PRO A 493 14.55 49.70 16.10
N LYS A 494 15.85 49.99 15.98
CA LYS A 494 16.83 50.10 17.07
C LYS A 494 16.67 51.44 17.80
N CYS A 495 16.91 51.44 19.12
CA CYS A 495 17.75 52.39 19.92
C CYS A 495 17.35 52.33 21.42
N PRO A 496 18.16 52.85 22.37
CA PRO A 496 19.48 52.36 22.76
C PRO A 496 19.65 52.26 24.32
N GLU A 497 20.82 51.78 24.75
CA GLU A 497 21.49 52.05 26.05
C GLU A 497 20.73 51.85 27.38
N CYS A 498 21.04 50.74 28.07
CA CYS A 498 21.77 50.67 29.35
C CYS A 498 21.88 49.21 29.80
#